data_AF-A0A1F6BSU2-F1
#
_entry.id   AF-A0A1F6BSU2-F1
#
_cell.length_a   1.000
_cell.length_b   1.000
_cell.length_c   1.000
_cell.angle_alpha   90.00
_cell.angle_beta   90.00
_cell.angle_gamma   90.00
#
_symmetry.space_group_name_H-M   'P 1'
#
loop_
_entity.id
_entity.type
_entity.pdbx_description
1 polymer ?
#
loop_
_entity_poly.entity_id
_entity_poly.type
_entity_poly.pdbx_seq_one_letter_code
_entity_poly.pdbx_strand_id
1 'polypeptide(L)'
;MKKKGTGRTGAQAIESRLIKVLSRLKVPGKVTVQDIKDIIWNERDPHLSSRLIFALLEESNVADKDSHEVTDVIMEAWNFYPHESLNGLSPNEMMERATGNVNDKSKGELSERRDFYDVFAEQFPKETKVVNVGEHKWQFEFPTAIQRLRGMWEDLNESDDFDDEEEGEDDNFPGGDEFDGMSPYFFDGVVDFARELFEENGEYKKARVLLERSIAAGRMLLPPSFAVGKDRLPWGYLDNRPYLRLLAEYAQLVESMDGPSRAVPLYEELIALNPNDNQGIRSLLATAYIKTNQLEKLCELTKGYPDDLMPELMMGNILVLIKLDRLDEAKVAIKENAKHCKHLYKEILKTEHTQPELTEGRVTVGGDDEAWLYWDAQGTYWMSTPGAREFLRKVIG
;
A
#
# COMPACT_ATOMS: atom_id res chain seq x y z
N MET A 1 41.38 8.95 -36.22
CA MET A 1 41.57 9.44 -34.83
C MET A 1 40.79 8.52 -33.90
N LYS A 2 41.47 7.88 -32.94
CA LYS A 2 40.86 6.98 -31.94
C LYS A 2 39.85 7.77 -31.10
N LYS A 3 38.59 7.32 -31.04
CA LYS A 3 37.64 7.75 -30.00
C LYS A 3 38.20 7.27 -28.66
N LYS A 4 38.68 8.21 -27.84
CA LYS A 4 39.11 7.95 -26.46
C LYS A 4 37.89 7.50 -25.66
N GLY A 5 38.04 6.42 -24.90
CA GLY A 5 36.98 5.88 -24.03
C GLY A 5 36.51 6.92 -23.02
N THR A 6 35.22 7.22 -23.07
CA THR A 6 34.50 8.18 -22.23
C THR A 6 34.09 7.56 -20.88
N GLY A 7 33.89 6.24 -20.81
CA GLY A 7 33.44 5.57 -19.57
C GLY A 7 34.44 5.60 -18.40
N ARG A 8 35.74 5.46 -18.67
CA ARG A 8 36.77 5.35 -17.61
C ARG A 8 37.08 6.68 -16.92
N THR A 9 36.89 7.80 -17.62
CA THR A 9 37.06 9.17 -17.09
C THR A 9 35.84 9.66 -16.30
N GLY A 10 34.64 9.17 -16.63
CA GLY A 10 33.41 9.50 -15.89
C GLY A 10 33.37 8.86 -14.50
N ALA A 11 33.64 7.55 -14.41
CA ALA A 11 33.57 6.81 -13.14
C ALA A 11 34.54 7.34 -12.06
N GLN A 12 35.75 7.75 -12.45
CA GLN A 12 36.74 8.34 -11.53
C GLN A 12 36.35 9.73 -11.04
N ALA A 13 35.67 10.53 -11.88
CA ALA A 13 35.16 11.83 -11.49
C ALA A 13 33.98 11.69 -10.51
N ILE A 14 33.08 10.73 -10.73
CA ILE A 14 31.97 10.41 -9.83
C ILE A 14 32.49 9.95 -8.47
N GLU A 15 33.48 9.05 -8.46
CA GLU A 15 34.10 8.56 -7.23
C GLU A 15 34.71 9.71 -6.40
N SER A 16 35.40 10.65 -7.06
CA SER A 16 35.94 11.83 -6.39
C SER A 16 34.85 12.73 -5.78
N ARG A 17 33.70 12.87 -6.47
CA ARG A 17 32.54 13.61 -5.97
C ARG A 17 31.87 12.90 -4.80
N LEU A 18 31.69 11.58 -4.87
CA LEU A 18 31.16 10.76 -3.78
C LEU A 18 32.00 10.89 -2.52
N ILE A 19 33.34 10.81 -2.60
CA ILE A 19 34.22 11.02 -1.44
C ILE A 19 33.97 12.39 -0.79
N LYS A 20 33.85 13.45 -1.61
CA LYS A 20 33.61 14.82 -1.13
C LYS A 20 32.22 14.99 -0.51
N VAL A 21 31.21 14.33 -1.05
CA VAL A 21 29.84 14.34 -0.50
C VAL A 21 29.81 13.58 0.83
N LEU A 22 30.23 12.32 0.84
CA LEU A 22 30.19 11.46 2.03
C LEU A 22 31.01 12.03 3.20
N SER A 23 32.18 12.62 2.94
CA SER A 23 32.99 13.28 3.99
C SER A 23 32.31 14.49 4.63
N ARG A 24 31.38 15.15 3.94
CA ARG A 24 30.59 16.27 4.49
C ARG A 24 29.38 15.81 5.28
N LEU A 25 28.69 14.76 4.83
CA LEU A 25 27.41 14.33 5.39
C LEU A 25 27.50 13.77 6.81
N LYS A 26 28.69 13.38 7.30
CA LYS A 26 28.89 12.83 8.66
C LYS A 26 27.94 11.67 9.01
N VAL A 27 27.55 10.87 8.03
CA VAL A 27 26.66 9.70 8.20
C VAL A 27 27.27 8.72 9.22
N PRO A 28 26.51 8.20 10.20
CA PRO A 28 26.96 7.12 11.10
C PRO A 28 27.45 5.89 10.32
N GLY A 29 28.33 5.10 10.91
CA GLY A 29 28.84 3.86 10.29
C GLY A 29 29.91 4.01 9.20
N LYS A 30 30.36 5.24 8.86
CA LYS A 30 31.35 5.51 7.80
C LYS A 30 30.97 4.90 6.44
N VAL A 31 29.77 5.18 5.94
CA VAL A 31 29.37 4.80 4.58
C VAL A 31 30.48 5.19 3.59
N THR A 32 31.01 4.20 2.87
CA THR A 32 32.13 4.37 1.94
C THR A 32 31.65 4.45 0.50
N VAL A 33 32.52 4.88 -0.42
CA VAL A 33 32.23 4.79 -1.86
C VAL A 33 32.01 3.35 -2.30
N GLN A 34 32.70 2.39 -1.68
CA GLN A 34 32.52 0.98 -1.99
C GLN A 34 31.12 0.51 -1.60
N ASP A 35 30.60 0.99 -0.47
CA ASP A 35 29.22 0.69 -0.05
C ASP A 35 28.20 1.22 -1.04
N ILE A 36 28.36 2.45 -1.54
CA ILE A 36 27.49 3.00 -2.58
C ILE A 36 27.55 2.14 -3.85
N LYS A 37 28.75 1.70 -4.25
CA LYS A 37 28.94 0.82 -5.42
C LYS A 37 28.29 -0.56 -5.22
N ASP A 38 28.35 -1.10 -4.01
CA ASP A 38 27.79 -2.42 -3.69
C ASP A 38 26.26 -2.38 -3.55
N ILE A 39 25.71 -1.30 -2.98
CA ILE A 39 24.26 -1.03 -2.97
C ILE A 39 23.73 -0.91 -4.40
N ILE A 40 24.37 -0.10 -5.25
CA ILE A 40 23.97 0.03 -6.67
C ILE A 40 24.12 -1.28 -7.43
N TRP A 41 25.15 -2.08 -7.12
CA TRP A 41 25.31 -3.39 -7.74
C TRP A 41 24.13 -4.32 -7.41
N ASN A 42 23.75 -4.38 -6.14
CA ASN A 42 22.66 -5.22 -5.62
C ASN A 42 21.27 -4.62 -5.88
N GLU A 43 21.19 -3.52 -6.63
CA GLU A 43 19.94 -2.82 -6.93
C GLU A 43 18.97 -3.71 -7.71
N ARG A 44 17.81 -3.94 -7.10
CA ARG A 44 16.65 -4.63 -7.71
C ARG A 44 15.40 -3.75 -7.69
N ASP A 45 15.42 -2.67 -6.91
CA ASP A 45 14.28 -1.80 -6.64
C ASP A 45 14.41 -0.48 -7.43
N PRO A 46 13.41 -0.09 -8.25
CA PRO A 46 13.45 1.18 -8.97
C PRO A 46 13.50 2.42 -8.04
N HIS A 47 13.18 2.28 -6.76
CA HIS A 47 13.12 3.35 -5.76
C HIS A 47 14.32 3.41 -4.80
N LEU A 48 15.25 2.45 -4.80
CA LEU A 48 16.33 2.39 -3.81
C LEU A 48 17.32 3.56 -3.94
N SER A 49 17.47 4.16 -5.13
CA SER A 49 18.19 5.43 -5.27
C SER A 49 17.59 6.55 -4.41
N SER A 50 16.26 6.65 -4.36
CA SER A 50 15.57 7.63 -3.51
C SER A 50 15.70 7.29 -2.03
N ARG A 51 15.61 6.00 -1.67
CA ARG A 51 15.84 5.52 -0.29
C ARG A 51 17.27 5.83 0.17
N LEU A 52 18.26 5.56 -0.68
CA LEU A 52 19.67 5.82 -0.39
C LEU A 52 19.93 7.32 -0.21
N ILE A 53 19.38 8.17 -1.06
CA ILE A 53 19.46 9.63 -0.90
C ILE A 53 18.85 10.05 0.44
N PHE A 54 17.66 9.55 0.76
CA PHE A 54 16.97 9.88 2.01
C PHE A 54 17.80 9.44 3.23
N ALA A 55 18.28 8.20 3.27
CA ALA A 55 19.08 7.66 4.36
C ALA A 55 20.41 8.41 4.57
N LEU A 56 21.04 8.85 3.47
CA LEU A 56 22.25 9.68 3.54
C LEU A 56 21.96 11.09 4.06
N LEU A 57 20.79 11.64 3.76
CA LEU A 57 20.41 13.01 4.13
C LEU A 57 19.84 13.10 5.55
N GLU A 58 19.01 12.15 5.99
CA GLU A 58 18.38 12.14 7.31
C GLU A 58 19.42 12.16 8.45
N GLU A 59 20.55 11.48 8.24
CA GLU A 59 21.68 11.43 9.18
C GLU A 59 22.53 12.70 9.21
N SER A 60 22.32 13.56 8.22
CA SER A 60 23.15 14.72 7.97
C SER A 60 22.30 15.96 8.26
N ASN A 61 22.59 16.65 9.37
CA ASN A 61 21.89 17.86 9.77
C ASN A 61 22.30 19.05 8.86
N VAL A 62 22.00 18.99 7.56
CA VAL A 62 22.58 19.85 6.50
C VAL A 62 21.53 20.68 5.76
N ALA A 63 22.01 21.76 5.13
CA ALA A 63 21.20 22.74 4.41
C ALA A 63 20.70 22.22 3.04
N ASP A 64 19.60 22.78 2.53
CA ASP A 64 18.95 22.45 1.23
C ASP A 64 19.91 22.33 0.02
N LYS A 65 21.04 23.02 0.06
CA LYS A 65 22.06 23.01 -1.00
C LYS A 65 22.80 21.67 -1.09
N ASP A 66 22.97 20.96 0.01
CA ASP A 66 23.63 19.65 0.01
C ASP A 66 22.68 18.54 -0.48
N SER A 67 21.36 18.69 -0.33
CA SER A 67 20.36 17.74 -0.83
C SER A 67 20.40 17.58 -2.35
N HIS A 68 20.46 18.69 -3.11
CA HIS A 68 20.56 18.65 -4.56
C HIS A 68 21.86 17.98 -5.04
N GLU A 69 22.99 18.31 -4.41
CA GLU A 69 24.29 17.73 -4.79
C GLU A 69 24.36 16.23 -4.48
N VAL A 70 23.77 15.78 -3.36
CA VAL A 70 23.66 14.35 -3.02
C VAL A 70 22.83 13.62 -4.06
N THR A 71 21.64 14.12 -4.37
CA THR A 71 20.75 13.56 -5.39
C THR A 71 21.47 13.43 -6.73
N ASP A 72 22.09 14.51 -7.22
CA ASP A 72 22.80 14.51 -8.49
C ASP A 72 23.92 13.46 -8.53
N VAL A 73 24.74 13.39 -7.47
CA VAL A 73 25.88 12.47 -7.41
C VAL A 73 25.42 11.00 -7.32
N ILE A 74 24.35 10.70 -6.57
CA ILE A 74 23.81 9.34 -6.47
C ILE A 74 23.17 8.92 -7.80
N MET A 75 22.39 9.80 -8.44
CA MET A 75 21.81 9.51 -9.76
C MET A 75 22.88 9.32 -10.84
N GLU A 76 23.95 10.11 -10.82
CA GLU A 76 25.10 9.87 -11.70
C GLU A 76 25.78 8.53 -11.39
N ALA A 77 26.01 8.20 -10.12
CA ALA A 77 26.58 6.93 -9.71
C ALA A 77 25.74 5.75 -10.21
N TRP A 78 24.41 5.81 -10.06
CA TRP A 78 23.49 4.80 -10.57
C TRP A 78 23.62 4.60 -12.09
N ASN A 79 23.74 5.68 -12.87
CA ASN A 79 23.87 5.59 -14.33
C ASN A 79 25.23 5.06 -14.83
N PHE A 80 26.29 5.22 -14.05
CA PHE A 80 27.66 4.92 -14.45
C PHE A 80 28.30 3.71 -13.75
N TYR A 81 27.74 3.23 -12.64
CA TYR A 81 28.22 2.03 -11.97
C TYR A 81 27.48 0.77 -12.45
N PRO A 82 28.14 -0.40 -12.43
CA PRO A 82 27.53 -1.65 -12.83
C PRO A 82 26.39 -2.12 -11.92
N HIS A 83 25.40 -2.78 -12.51
CA HIS A 83 24.26 -3.42 -11.83
C HIS A 83 24.28 -4.93 -12.03
N GLU A 84 23.85 -5.70 -11.04
CA GLU A 84 23.67 -7.15 -11.16
C GLU A 84 22.62 -7.49 -12.24
N SER A 85 21.47 -6.81 -12.20
CA SER A 85 20.35 -6.97 -13.14
C SER A 85 20.73 -6.68 -14.60
N LEU A 86 21.73 -5.83 -14.82
CA LEU A 86 22.26 -5.50 -16.15
C LEU A 86 23.47 -6.35 -16.55
N ASN A 87 23.64 -7.52 -15.92
CA ASN A 87 24.77 -8.44 -16.14
C ASN A 87 26.14 -7.77 -15.94
N GLY A 88 26.25 -6.87 -14.96
CA GLY A 88 27.48 -6.15 -14.64
C GLY A 88 27.80 -4.99 -15.60
N LEU A 89 26.81 -4.50 -16.35
CA LEU A 89 26.89 -3.25 -17.11
C LEU A 89 26.21 -2.10 -16.34
N SER A 90 26.58 -0.87 -16.64
CA SER A 90 25.81 0.30 -16.20
C SER A 90 24.70 0.65 -17.22
N PRO A 91 23.66 1.42 -16.84
CA PRO A 91 22.64 1.93 -17.75
C PRO A 91 23.24 2.67 -18.96
N ASN A 92 24.26 3.51 -18.73
CA ASN A 92 24.98 4.16 -19.83
C ASN A 92 25.72 3.18 -20.74
N GLU A 93 26.36 2.14 -20.19
CA GLU A 93 27.00 1.10 -21.00
C GLU A 93 25.97 0.28 -21.79
N MET A 94 24.78 0.04 -21.24
CA MET A 94 23.65 -0.57 -21.94
C MET A 94 23.18 0.29 -23.13
N MET A 95 23.07 1.60 -22.94
CA MET A 95 22.74 2.55 -24.02
C MET A 95 23.86 2.61 -25.10
N GLU A 96 25.13 2.60 -24.70
CA GLU A 96 26.27 2.53 -25.63
C GLU A 96 26.26 1.21 -26.43
N ARG A 97 25.92 0.08 -25.79
CA ARG A 97 25.76 -1.23 -26.43
C ARG A 97 24.63 -1.25 -27.45
N ALA A 98 23.47 -0.67 -27.12
CA ALA A 98 22.33 -0.54 -28.02
C ALA A 98 22.66 0.30 -29.29
N THR A 99 23.66 1.20 -29.20
CA THR A 99 24.12 2.03 -30.33
C THR A 99 25.34 1.46 -31.08
N GLY A 100 25.72 0.21 -30.82
CA GLY A 100 26.66 -0.55 -31.65
C GLY A 100 28.14 -0.44 -31.28
N ASN A 101 28.47 -0.08 -30.03
CA ASN A 101 29.85 -0.16 -29.53
C ASN A 101 29.86 -0.75 -28.12
N VAL A 102 30.41 -1.97 -27.96
CA VAL A 102 31.31 -2.44 -26.87
C VAL A 102 31.34 -3.99 -26.86
N ASN A 103 32.53 -4.54 -26.57
CA ASN A 103 32.80 -5.97 -26.39
C ASN A 103 32.24 -6.52 -25.07
N ASP A 104 31.88 -7.81 -25.10
CA ASP A 104 31.46 -8.62 -23.97
C ASP A 104 32.47 -8.54 -22.82
N LYS A 105 32.08 -7.93 -21.69
CA LYS A 105 32.88 -7.99 -20.45
C LYS A 105 32.46 -9.24 -19.69
N SER A 106 33.43 -10.04 -19.28
CA SER A 106 33.20 -11.17 -18.37
C SER A 106 32.64 -10.67 -17.03
N LYS A 107 31.64 -11.38 -16.48
CA LYS A 107 31.16 -11.21 -15.10
C LYS A 107 32.36 -11.04 -14.17
N GLY A 108 32.43 -9.91 -13.47
CA GLY A 108 33.41 -9.71 -12.41
C GLY A 108 33.26 -10.79 -11.33
N GLU A 109 34.32 -11.07 -10.59
CA GLU A 109 34.29 -12.05 -9.50
C GLU A 109 33.18 -11.68 -8.49
N LEU A 110 32.37 -12.69 -8.14
CA LEU A 110 31.36 -12.64 -7.10
C LEU A 110 32.06 -12.53 -5.75
N SER A 111 32.35 -11.31 -5.30
CA SER A 111 32.63 -11.04 -3.90
C SER A 111 31.31 -10.84 -3.15
N GLU A 112 31.28 -11.21 -1.87
CA GLU A 112 30.17 -10.89 -0.97
C GLU A 112 30.04 -9.36 -0.86
N ARG A 113 29.03 -8.78 -1.52
CA ARG A 113 28.77 -7.34 -1.59
C ARG A 113 27.67 -6.97 -0.62
N ARG A 114 27.90 -5.94 0.19
CA ARG A 114 26.91 -5.45 1.17
C ARG A 114 25.71 -4.84 0.46
N ASP A 115 24.51 -5.18 0.91
CA ASP A 115 23.27 -4.53 0.45
C ASP A 115 22.96 -3.26 1.28
N PHE A 116 21.88 -2.56 0.93
CA PHE A 116 21.44 -1.37 1.65
C PHE A 116 21.23 -1.63 3.15
N TYR A 117 20.60 -2.76 3.49
CA TYR A 117 20.27 -3.11 4.86
C TYR A 117 21.50 -3.54 5.67
N ASP A 118 22.58 -4.00 5.04
CA ASP A 118 23.88 -4.25 5.69
C ASP A 118 24.60 -2.94 6.03
N VAL A 119 24.53 -1.96 5.13
CA VAL A 119 25.22 -0.67 5.27
C VAL A 119 24.51 0.23 6.28
N PHE A 120 23.18 0.24 6.25
CA PHE A 120 22.34 1.06 7.13
C PHE A 120 21.73 0.27 8.30
N ALA A 121 22.28 -0.89 8.64
CA ALA A 121 21.74 -1.80 9.66
C ALA A 121 21.46 -1.12 11.02
N GLU A 122 22.26 -0.12 11.40
CA GLU A 122 22.13 0.61 12.66
C GLU A 122 20.87 1.50 12.73
N GLN A 123 20.27 1.86 11.59
CA GLN A 123 19.03 2.64 11.52
C GLN A 123 17.78 1.82 11.80
N PHE A 124 17.88 0.50 11.68
CA PHE A 124 16.77 -0.42 11.91
C PHE A 124 16.80 -0.95 13.34
N PRO A 125 15.64 -1.20 13.96
CA PRO A 125 15.61 -1.84 15.25
C PRO A 125 16.12 -3.28 15.17
N LYS A 126 16.60 -3.80 16.29
CA LYS A 126 17.01 -5.22 16.38
C LYS A 126 15.83 -6.19 16.33
N GLU A 127 14.68 -5.74 16.81
CA GLU A 127 13.45 -6.51 16.92
C GLU A 127 12.28 -5.64 16.47
N THR A 128 11.21 -6.26 15.97
CA THR A 128 9.99 -5.54 15.63
C THR A 128 9.42 -4.88 16.88
N LYS A 129 9.02 -3.61 16.77
CA LYS A 129 8.43 -2.86 17.88
C LYS A 129 7.46 -1.79 17.36
N VAL A 130 6.66 -1.24 18.25
CA VAL A 130 5.79 -0.09 17.97
C VAL A 130 6.23 1.08 18.84
N VAL A 131 6.52 2.23 18.20
CA VAL A 131 7.05 3.43 18.87
C VAL A 131 6.09 4.61 18.74
N ASN A 132 6.12 5.51 19.73
CA ASN A 132 5.35 6.75 19.67
C ASN A 132 6.10 7.76 18.79
N VAL A 133 5.44 8.26 17.76
CA VAL A 133 5.99 9.22 16.78
C VAL A 133 5.31 10.59 16.86
N GLY A 134 4.44 10.78 17.84
CA GLY A 134 3.71 12.01 18.05
C GLY A 134 2.48 11.84 18.94
N GLU A 135 1.76 12.93 19.15
CA GLU A 135 0.52 12.93 19.91
C GLU A 135 -0.49 11.94 19.30
N HIS A 136 -0.79 10.88 20.05
CA HIS A 136 -1.70 9.80 19.65
C HIS A 136 -1.32 9.06 18.35
N LYS A 137 -0.05 9.16 17.91
CA LYS A 137 0.44 8.53 16.69
C LYS A 137 1.54 7.53 17.01
N TRP A 138 1.39 6.34 16.46
CA TRP A 138 2.32 5.24 16.64
C TRP A 138 2.74 4.68 15.29
N GLN A 139 3.93 4.10 15.26
CA GLN A 139 4.52 3.49 14.08
C GLN A 139 5.14 2.14 14.43
N PHE A 140 4.90 1.13 13.59
CA PHE A 140 5.71 -0.09 13.56
C PHE A 140 7.12 0.23 13.03
N GLU A 141 8.14 -0.37 13.62
CA GLU A 141 9.49 -0.41 13.06
C GLU A 141 9.92 -1.87 12.96
N PHE A 142 10.46 -2.26 11.81
CA PHE A 142 10.87 -3.63 11.53
C PHE A 142 12.40 -3.78 11.41
N PRO A 143 12.98 -4.90 11.87
CA PRO A 143 14.39 -5.20 11.67
C PRO A 143 14.72 -5.43 10.19
N THR A 144 16.01 -5.32 9.84
CA THR A 144 16.51 -5.49 8.46
C THR A 144 16.06 -6.79 7.81
N ALA A 145 15.96 -7.89 8.58
CA ALA A 145 15.48 -9.16 8.06
C ALA A 145 14.05 -9.08 7.49
N ILE A 146 13.15 -8.37 8.18
CA ILE A 146 11.76 -8.19 7.70
C ILE A 146 11.72 -7.17 6.58
N GLN A 147 12.50 -6.10 6.64
CA GLN A 147 12.56 -5.11 5.56
C GLN A 147 13.08 -5.71 4.24
N ARG A 148 14.01 -6.67 4.31
CA ARG A 148 14.45 -7.47 3.16
C ARG A 148 13.32 -8.30 2.59
N LEU A 149 12.61 -9.06 3.42
CA LEU A 149 11.46 -9.86 2.98
C LEU A 149 10.40 -9.00 2.31
N ARG A 150 10.12 -7.82 2.88
CA ARG A 150 9.18 -6.85 2.29
C ARG A 150 9.67 -6.32 0.94
N GLY A 151 10.94 -5.96 0.80
CA GLY A 151 11.50 -5.54 -0.48
C GLY A 151 11.39 -6.63 -1.54
N MET A 152 11.74 -7.87 -1.19
CA MET A 152 11.60 -9.02 -2.11
C MET A 152 10.14 -9.27 -2.52
N TRP A 153 9.21 -9.07 -1.59
CA TRP A 153 7.77 -9.21 -1.85
C TRP A 153 7.21 -8.08 -2.73
N GLU A 154 7.65 -6.84 -2.50
CA GLU A 154 7.29 -5.69 -3.35
C GLU A 154 7.78 -5.93 -4.78
N ASP A 155 9.02 -6.41 -4.96
CA ASP A 155 9.59 -6.71 -6.28
C ASP A 155 8.81 -7.79 -7.05
N LEU A 156 8.37 -8.86 -6.36
CA LEU A 156 7.56 -9.93 -6.97
C LEU A 156 6.19 -9.43 -7.42
N ASN A 157 5.53 -8.62 -6.59
CA ASN A 157 4.18 -8.13 -6.90
C ASN A 157 4.19 -6.98 -7.92
N GLU A 158 5.26 -6.19 -8.03
CA GLU A 158 5.41 -5.19 -9.08
C GLU A 158 5.72 -5.81 -10.46
N SER A 159 6.31 -7.01 -10.51
CA SER A 159 6.50 -7.71 -11.79
C SER A 159 5.22 -8.24 -12.43
N ASP A 160 4.17 -8.48 -11.63
CA ASP A 160 2.85 -8.92 -12.13
C ASP A 160 2.02 -7.76 -12.72
N ASP A 161 2.37 -6.50 -12.45
CA ASP A 161 1.69 -5.31 -13.00
C ASP A 161 2.09 -5.00 -14.47
N PHE A 162 3.11 -5.68 -15.01
CA PHE A 162 3.47 -5.63 -16.43
C PHE A 162 2.91 -6.85 -17.14
N ASP A 163 1.82 -6.67 -17.89
CA ASP A 163 1.25 -7.64 -18.85
C ASP A 163 2.37 -8.32 -19.69
N ASP A 164 2.85 -9.46 -19.23
CA ASP A 164 3.26 -10.57 -20.08
C ASP A 164 2.48 -11.78 -19.56
N GLU A 165 1.52 -12.23 -20.38
CA GLU A 165 0.84 -13.51 -20.28
C GLU A 165 1.86 -14.67 -20.44
N GLU A 166 2.81 -14.80 -19.51
CA GLU A 166 3.44 -16.08 -19.23
C GLU A 166 2.99 -16.50 -17.84
N GLU A 167 2.07 -17.47 -17.80
CA GLU A 167 1.93 -18.39 -16.66
C GLU A 167 3.31 -19.04 -16.43
N GLY A 168 4.18 -18.34 -15.74
CA GLY A 168 5.41 -18.88 -15.21
C GLY A 168 5.04 -19.75 -14.03
N GLU A 169 5.15 -21.07 -14.21
CA GLU A 169 5.15 -22.07 -13.13
C GLU A 169 6.34 -21.84 -12.17
N ASP A 170 6.36 -20.72 -11.45
CA ASP A 170 7.26 -20.51 -10.31
C ASP A 170 6.43 -20.06 -9.09
N ASP A 171 5.46 -20.92 -8.75
CA ASP A 171 4.71 -20.96 -7.49
C ASP A 171 5.64 -21.30 -6.30
N ASN A 172 6.71 -20.52 -6.11
CA ASN A 172 7.56 -20.61 -4.93
C ASN A 172 7.11 -19.60 -3.86
N PHE A 173 5.80 -19.52 -3.63
CA PHE A 173 5.29 -19.00 -2.36
C PHE A 173 5.14 -20.16 -1.37
N PRO A 174 5.67 -20.03 -0.13
CA PRO A 174 5.72 -21.12 0.84
C PRO A 174 4.34 -21.73 1.13
N GLY A 175 4.14 -22.99 0.74
CA GLY A 175 2.92 -23.75 1.05
C GLY A 175 2.70 -23.97 2.55
N GLY A 176 1.53 -24.48 2.94
CA GLY A 176 1.06 -24.50 4.34
C GLY A 176 1.92 -25.22 5.40
N ASP A 177 2.90 -26.03 5.01
CA ASP A 177 3.89 -26.63 5.93
C ASP A 177 5.11 -25.72 6.20
N GLU A 178 5.29 -24.64 5.42
CA GLU A 178 6.39 -23.67 5.53
C GLU A 178 6.05 -22.45 6.41
N PHE A 179 4.80 -22.33 6.88
CA PHE A 179 4.35 -21.26 7.79
C PHE A 179 5.12 -21.23 9.11
N ASP A 180 5.52 -22.39 9.65
CA ASP A 180 6.30 -22.45 10.90
C ASP A 180 7.69 -21.79 10.76
N GLY A 181 8.16 -21.55 9.53
CA GLY A 181 9.36 -20.78 9.22
C GLY A 181 9.13 -19.30 8.95
N MET A 182 7.89 -18.87 8.71
CA MET A 182 7.56 -17.48 8.36
C MET A 182 7.53 -16.61 9.61
N SER A 183 8.20 -15.45 9.56
CA SER A 183 8.13 -14.48 10.66
C SER A 183 6.67 -14.06 10.86
N PRO A 184 6.10 -14.15 12.08
CA PRO A 184 4.72 -13.74 12.35
C PRO A 184 4.51 -12.22 12.20
N TYR A 185 5.59 -11.47 11.96
CA TYR A 185 5.59 -10.03 11.74
C TYR A 185 5.76 -9.65 10.26
N PHE A 186 5.93 -10.62 9.35
CA PHE A 186 5.89 -10.37 7.91
C PHE A 186 4.43 -10.36 7.44
N PHE A 187 3.72 -9.29 7.78
CA PHE A 187 2.27 -9.21 7.65
C PHE A 187 1.77 -9.23 6.19
N ASP A 188 2.50 -8.64 5.25
CA ASP A 188 2.09 -8.64 3.83
C ASP A 188 2.06 -10.08 3.27
N GLY A 189 3.12 -10.87 3.48
CA GLY A 189 3.12 -12.28 3.04
C GLY A 189 2.09 -13.16 3.76
N VAL A 190 1.72 -12.83 5.00
CA VAL A 190 0.60 -13.50 5.70
C VAL A 190 -0.74 -13.20 5.02
N VAL A 191 -0.95 -11.98 4.53
CA VAL A 191 -2.18 -11.59 3.84
C VAL A 191 -2.31 -12.37 2.53
N ASP A 192 -1.25 -12.39 1.72
CA ASP A 192 -1.29 -13.08 0.43
C ASP A 192 -1.50 -14.58 0.61
N PHE A 193 -0.81 -15.20 1.57
CA PHE A 193 -1.01 -16.61 1.86
C PHE A 193 -2.42 -16.90 2.40
N ALA A 194 -2.99 -15.99 3.19
CA ALA A 194 -4.37 -16.13 3.66
C ALA A 194 -5.38 -16.06 2.50
N ARG A 195 -5.12 -15.24 1.48
CA ARG A 195 -5.93 -15.14 0.27
C ARG A 195 -5.85 -16.40 -0.56
N GLU A 196 -4.65 -16.89 -0.85
CA GLU A 196 -4.44 -18.16 -1.57
C GLU A 196 -5.18 -19.31 -0.87
N LEU A 197 -5.02 -19.44 0.45
CA LEU A 197 -5.74 -20.43 1.25
C LEU A 197 -7.26 -20.29 1.15
N PHE A 198 -7.78 -19.06 1.11
CA PHE A 198 -9.22 -18.81 1.10
C PHE A 198 -9.84 -18.95 -0.29
N GLU A 199 -9.29 -18.26 -1.28
CA GLU A 199 -9.87 -18.06 -2.61
C GLU A 199 -9.59 -19.27 -3.52
N GLU A 200 -8.37 -19.79 -3.51
CA GLU A 200 -7.98 -20.89 -4.40
C GLU A 200 -8.28 -22.25 -3.77
N ASN A 201 -7.93 -22.40 -2.49
CA ASN A 201 -7.98 -23.68 -1.80
C ASN A 201 -9.28 -23.90 -1.01
N GLY A 202 -10.08 -22.85 -0.78
CA GLY A 202 -11.31 -22.92 0.02
C GLY A 202 -11.07 -23.26 1.51
N GLU A 203 -9.83 -23.13 1.99
CA GLU A 203 -9.37 -23.49 3.32
C GLU A 203 -9.56 -22.36 4.36
N TYR A 204 -10.76 -21.78 4.39
CA TYR A 204 -11.10 -20.61 5.24
C TYR A 204 -10.70 -20.74 6.72
N LYS A 205 -10.72 -21.96 7.30
CA LYS A 205 -10.29 -22.18 8.69
C LYS A 205 -8.80 -21.93 8.88
N LYS A 206 -7.98 -22.35 7.92
CA LYS A 206 -6.53 -22.14 7.96
C LYS A 206 -6.20 -20.66 7.73
N ALA A 207 -6.80 -20.03 6.72
CA ALA A 207 -6.68 -18.59 6.49
C ALA A 207 -7.05 -17.77 7.75
N ARG A 208 -8.17 -18.11 8.40
CA ARG A 208 -8.60 -17.46 9.64
C ARG A 208 -7.58 -17.62 10.77
N VAL A 209 -7.11 -18.84 11.03
CA VAL A 209 -6.14 -19.11 12.10
C VAL A 209 -4.82 -18.37 11.84
N LEU A 210 -4.40 -18.32 10.59
CA LEU A 210 -3.22 -17.60 10.14
C LEU A 210 -3.32 -16.10 10.45
N LEU A 211 -4.39 -15.46 9.98
CA LEU A 211 -4.66 -14.03 10.23
C LEU A 211 -4.76 -13.73 11.73
N GLU A 212 -5.52 -14.54 12.49
CA GLU A 212 -5.70 -14.36 13.94
C GLU A 212 -4.39 -14.44 14.71
N ARG A 213 -3.50 -15.37 14.34
CA ARG A 213 -2.17 -15.52 14.95
C ARG A 213 -1.28 -14.30 14.69
N SER A 214 -1.21 -13.84 13.44
CA SER A 214 -0.38 -12.69 13.09
C SER A 214 -0.93 -11.38 13.66
N ILE A 215 -2.27 -11.23 13.73
CA ILE A 215 -2.90 -10.11 14.41
C ILE A 215 -2.56 -10.15 15.90
N ALA A 216 -2.66 -11.31 16.56
CA ALA A 216 -2.30 -11.44 17.96
C ALA A 216 -0.83 -11.07 18.21
N ALA A 217 0.08 -11.51 17.33
CA ALA A 217 1.49 -11.13 17.40
C ALA A 217 1.68 -9.60 17.26
N GLY A 218 1.02 -8.96 16.29
CA GLY A 218 1.05 -7.51 16.13
C GLY A 218 0.46 -6.75 17.33
N ARG A 219 -0.64 -7.24 17.91
CA ARG A 219 -1.24 -6.67 19.14
C ARG A 219 -0.30 -6.75 20.33
N MET A 220 0.49 -7.82 20.45
CA MET A 220 1.47 -7.97 21.55
C MET A 220 2.60 -6.93 21.47
N LEU A 221 2.84 -6.33 20.30
CA LEU A 221 3.83 -5.26 20.13
C LEU A 221 3.32 -3.88 20.55
N LEU A 222 1.99 -3.72 20.70
CA LEU A 222 1.41 -2.45 21.16
C LEU A 222 1.80 -2.23 22.63
N PRO A 223 2.47 -1.10 22.97
CA PRO A 223 2.92 -0.86 24.33
C PRO A 223 1.75 -0.58 25.27
N PRO A 224 1.89 -0.75 26.60
CA PRO A 224 0.82 -0.47 27.57
C PRO A 224 0.28 0.97 27.54
N SER A 225 1.07 1.92 27.02
CA SER A 225 0.67 3.31 26.82
C SER A 225 -0.21 3.52 25.58
N PHE A 226 -0.33 2.53 24.70
CA PHE A 226 -1.20 2.58 23.54
C PHE A 226 -2.66 2.45 23.98
N ALA A 227 -3.44 3.52 23.80
CA ALA A 227 -4.83 3.57 24.19
C ALA A 227 -5.76 3.29 22.99
N VAL A 228 -6.36 2.10 22.94
CA VAL A 228 -7.35 1.71 21.93
C VAL A 228 -8.48 2.76 21.86
N GLY A 229 -8.87 3.15 20.65
CA GLY A 229 -9.89 4.18 20.44
C GLY A 229 -9.41 5.61 20.60
N LYS A 230 -8.20 5.85 21.14
CA LYS A 230 -7.54 7.17 21.19
C LYS A 230 -6.29 7.28 20.31
N ASP A 231 -5.48 6.24 20.31
CA ASP A 231 -4.23 6.17 19.56
C ASP A 231 -4.43 5.58 18.16
N ARG A 232 -3.55 5.98 17.25
CA ARG A 232 -3.66 5.76 15.80
C ARG A 232 -2.40 5.11 15.24
N LEU A 233 -2.58 4.41 14.14
CA LEU A 233 -1.54 3.94 13.23
C LEU A 233 -1.72 4.68 11.89
N PRO A 234 -1.16 5.89 11.72
CA PRO A 234 -1.38 6.65 10.51
C PRO A 234 -0.80 5.95 9.28
N TRP A 235 -1.56 5.89 8.19
CA TRP A 235 -1.16 5.30 6.91
C TRP A 235 0.10 5.91 6.27
N GLY A 236 0.38 7.17 6.61
CA GLY A 236 1.56 7.90 6.13
C GLY A 236 2.89 7.29 6.59
N TYR A 237 2.89 6.53 7.69
CA TYR A 237 4.03 5.73 8.10
C TYR A 237 3.97 4.37 7.39
N LEU A 238 4.87 4.14 6.44
CA LEU A 238 4.79 2.99 5.52
C LEU A 238 4.73 1.64 6.27
N ASP A 239 5.49 1.52 7.36
CA ASP A 239 5.55 0.31 8.18
C ASP A 239 4.24 0.02 8.94
N ASN A 240 3.29 0.96 9.03
CA ASN A 240 1.95 0.67 9.56
C ASN A 240 1.06 -0.06 8.57
N ARG A 241 1.28 0.12 7.26
CA ARG A 241 0.38 -0.39 6.21
C ARG A 241 0.23 -1.92 6.24
N PRO A 242 1.29 -2.72 6.42
CA PRO A 242 1.16 -4.18 6.44
C PRO A 242 0.21 -4.68 7.55
N TYR A 243 0.34 -4.13 8.75
CA TYR A 243 -0.55 -4.51 9.87
C TYR A 243 -1.99 -4.04 9.66
N LEU A 244 -2.19 -2.84 9.09
CA LEU A 244 -3.52 -2.34 8.75
C LEU A 244 -4.18 -3.17 7.64
N ARG A 245 -3.42 -3.62 6.62
CA ARG A 245 -3.89 -4.54 5.57
C ARG A 245 -4.27 -5.89 6.15
N LEU A 246 -3.47 -6.43 7.07
CA LEU A 246 -3.77 -7.67 7.80
C LEU A 246 -5.11 -7.59 8.55
N LEU A 247 -5.36 -6.48 9.25
CA LEU A 247 -6.64 -6.26 9.95
C LEU A 247 -7.82 -6.16 8.96
N ALA A 248 -7.63 -5.50 7.82
CA ALA A 248 -8.65 -5.38 6.78
C ALA A 248 -8.99 -6.72 6.13
N GLU A 249 -7.98 -7.53 5.83
CA GLU A 249 -8.14 -8.89 5.30
C GLU A 249 -8.96 -9.76 6.25
N TYR A 250 -8.61 -9.74 7.54
CA TYR A 250 -9.36 -10.45 8.57
C TYR A 250 -10.80 -9.96 8.70
N ALA A 251 -11.04 -8.64 8.66
CA ALA A 251 -12.39 -8.09 8.76
C ALA A 251 -13.29 -8.53 7.59
N GLN A 252 -12.76 -8.55 6.37
CA GLN A 252 -13.46 -9.01 5.18
C GLN A 252 -13.71 -10.52 5.21
N LEU A 253 -12.72 -11.32 5.61
CA LEU A 253 -12.90 -12.76 5.82
C LEU A 253 -14.02 -13.04 6.83
N VAL A 254 -14.06 -12.29 7.95
CA VAL A 254 -15.11 -12.41 8.97
C VAL A 254 -16.48 -11.98 8.41
N GLU A 255 -16.55 -10.93 7.60
CA GLU A 255 -17.82 -10.54 6.96
C GLU A 255 -18.34 -11.66 6.05
N SER A 256 -17.46 -12.22 5.21
CA SER A 256 -17.80 -13.29 4.26
C SER A 256 -18.24 -14.58 4.96
N MET A 257 -17.59 -14.94 6.07
CA MET A 257 -17.83 -16.22 6.74
C MET A 257 -18.90 -16.16 7.84
N ASP A 258 -18.91 -15.07 8.62
CA ASP A 258 -19.75 -14.95 9.81
C ASP A 258 -20.79 -13.83 9.71
N GLY A 259 -20.76 -13.05 8.63
CA GLY A 259 -21.71 -12.00 8.33
C GLY A 259 -21.33 -10.61 8.89
N PRO A 260 -22.04 -9.57 8.42
CA PRO A 260 -21.70 -8.17 8.66
C PRO A 260 -21.75 -7.78 10.14
N SER A 261 -22.62 -8.41 10.94
CA SER A 261 -22.70 -8.14 12.38
C SER A 261 -21.40 -8.45 13.12
N ARG A 262 -20.63 -9.44 12.66
CA ARG A 262 -19.34 -9.80 13.25
C ARG A 262 -18.20 -8.91 12.74
N ALA A 263 -18.31 -8.42 11.52
CA ALA A 263 -17.30 -7.56 10.91
C ALA A 263 -17.36 -6.09 11.36
N VAL A 264 -18.54 -5.55 11.68
CA VAL A 264 -18.71 -4.15 12.14
C VAL A 264 -17.67 -3.71 13.19
N PRO A 265 -17.47 -4.42 14.33
CA PRO A 265 -16.49 -3.97 15.32
C PRO A 265 -15.04 -3.97 14.79
N LEU A 266 -14.72 -4.82 13.81
CA LEU A 266 -13.39 -4.89 13.19
C LEU A 266 -13.16 -3.69 12.25
N TYR A 267 -14.17 -3.35 11.45
CA TYR A 267 -14.16 -2.14 10.63
C TYR A 267 -14.14 -0.87 11.47
N GLU A 268 -14.91 -0.81 12.57
CA GLU A 268 -14.86 0.30 13.53
C GLU A 268 -13.45 0.46 14.14
N GLU A 269 -12.78 -0.65 14.48
CA GLU A 269 -11.38 -0.64 14.96
C GLU A 269 -10.41 -0.12 13.89
N LEU A 270 -10.55 -0.56 12.65
CA LEU A 270 -9.75 -0.08 11.52
C LEU A 270 -9.90 1.44 11.30
N ILE A 271 -11.13 1.95 11.30
CA ILE A 271 -11.38 3.40 11.20
C ILE A 271 -10.82 4.15 12.42
N ALA A 272 -10.90 3.57 13.62
CA ALA A 272 -10.32 4.16 14.80
C ALA A 272 -8.78 4.19 14.74
N LEU A 273 -8.13 3.19 14.15
CA LEU A 273 -6.67 3.14 13.99
C LEU A 273 -6.18 4.04 12.86
N ASN A 274 -6.91 4.09 11.74
CA ASN A 274 -6.60 4.86 10.55
C ASN A 274 -7.78 5.75 10.12
N PRO A 275 -8.03 6.89 10.79
CA PRO A 275 -9.20 7.74 10.53
C PRO A 275 -9.22 8.43 9.16
N ASN A 276 -8.08 8.49 8.46
CA ASN A 276 -8.05 8.97 7.07
C ASN A 276 -8.54 7.89 6.09
N ASP A 277 -8.65 6.65 6.56
CA ASP A 277 -9.17 5.49 5.86
C ASP A 277 -8.67 5.36 4.41
N ASN A 278 -7.35 5.37 4.27
CA ASN A 278 -6.68 5.17 2.98
C ASN A 278 -6.97 3.80 2.35
N GLN A 279 -7.56 2.88 3.09
CA GLN A 279 -7.92 1.53 2.65
C GLN A 279 -9.36 1.43 2.12
N GLY A 280 -10.18 2.48 2.30
CA GLY A 280 -11.59 2.46 1.90
C GLY A 280 -12.50 1.62 2.82
N ILE A 281 -12.10 1.34 4.05
CA ILE A 281 -12.90 0.57 5.03
C ILE A 281 -14.25 1.24 5.33
N ARG A 282 -14.35 2.56 5.22
CA ARG A 282 -15.59 3.28 5.53
C ARG A 282 -16.72 2.93 4.56
N SER A 283 -16.45 2.57 3.30
CA SER A 283 -17.50 2.10 2.39
C SER A 283 -18.04 0.73 2.80
N LEU A 284 -17.15 -0.18 3.19
CA LEU A 284 -17.51 -1.50 3.73
C LEU A 284 -18.30 -1.33 5.03
N LEU A 285 -17.84 -0.48 5.94
CA LEU A 285 -18.51 -0.18 7.21
C LEU A 285 -19.88 0.46 6.99
N ALA A 286 -20.02 1.39 6.04
CA ALA A 286 -21.31 2.00 5.71
C ALA A 286 -22.32 0.96 5.25
N THR A 287 -21.91 0.07 4.35
CA THR A 287 -22.73 -1.05 3.87
C THR A 287 -23.06 -2.02 5.01
N ALA A 288 -22.11 -2.33 5.89
CA ALA A 288 -22.31 -3.19 7.05
C ALA A 288 -23.30 -2.59 8.07
N TYR A 289 -23.30 -1.26 8.29
CA TYR A 289 -24.30 -0.59 9.12
C TYR A 289 -25.71 -0.70 8.55
N ILE A 290 -25.89 -0.58 7.22
CA ILE A 290 -27.19 -0.77 6.58
C ILE A 290 -27.64 -2.23 6.74
N LYS A 291 -26.75 -3.19 6.43
CA LYS A 291 -26.98 -4.64 6.58
C LYS A 291 -27.43 -5.03 8.00
N THR A 292 -26.93 -4.34 9.01
CA THR A 292 -27.19 -4.62 10.43
C THR A 292 -28.18 -3.67 11.09
N ASN A 293 -28.82 -2.80 10.30
CA ASN A 293 -29.77 -1.79 10.77
C ASN A 293 -29.22 -0.86 11.86
N GLN A 294 -27.91 -0.56 11.82
CA GLN A 294 -27.24 0.42 12.68
C GLN A 294 -27.25 1.81 12.02
N LEU A 295 -28.46 2.30 11.74
CA LEU A 295 -28.72 3.46 10.89
C LEU A 295 -28.07 4.75 11.42
N GLU A 296 -28.22 5.04 12.70
CA GLU A 296 -27.67 6.23 13.33
C GLU A 296 -26.13 6.24 13.28
N LYS A 297 -25.48 5.07 13.35
CA LYS A 297 -24.03 4.98 13.23
C LYS A 297 -23.55 5.35 11.83
N LEU A 298 -24.30 5.02 10.77
CA LEU A 298 -23.95 5.51 9.43
C LEU A 298 -24.08 7.03 9.35
N CYS A 299 -25.14 7.62 9.92
CA CYS A 299 -25.24 9.08 9.97
C CYS A 299 -24.03 9.73 10.69
N GLU A 300 -23.58 9.16 11.81
CA GLU A 300 -22.38 9.66 12.50
C GLU A 300 -21.09 9.43 11.69
N LEU A 301 -20.97 8.29 11.01
CA LEU A 301 -19.84 8.01 10.12
C LEU A 301 -19.75 9.07 9.02
N THR A 302 -20.85 9.38 8.33
CA THR A 302 -20.88 10.38 7.26
C THR A 302 -20.49 11.78 7.74
N LYS A 303 -20.84 12.17 8.98
CA LYS A 303 -20.41 13.47 9.54
C LYS A 303 -18.89 13.56 9.73
N GLY A 304 -18.22 12.43 9.92
CA GLY A 304 -16.76 12.36 9.99
C GLY A 304 -16.07 12.61 8.63
N TYR A 305 -16.80 12.46 7.53
CA TYR A 305 -16.29 12.58 6.16
C TYR A 305 -17.24 13.44 5.29
N PRO A 306 -17.38 14.75 5.56
CA PRO A 306 -18.36 15.60 4.89
C PRO A 306 -18.07 15.83 3.39
N ASP A 307 -16.81 15.76 2.98
CA ASP A 307 -16.36 15.97 1.60
C ASP A 307 -16.07 14.66 0.86
N ASP A 308 -16.54 13.53 1.40
CA ASP A 308 -16.30 12.22 0.82
C ASP A 308 -17.10 11.99 -0.46
N LEU A 309 -16.46 11.39 -1.45
CA LEU A 309 -17.06 11.08 -2.73
C LEU A 309 -17.35 9.58 -2.90
N MET A 310 -17.16 8.75 -1.87
CA MET A 310 -17.50 7.33 -1.93
C MET A 310 -19.03 7.13 -2.05
N PRO A 311 -19.51 6.42 -3.09
CA PRO A 311 -20.93 6.15 -3.29
C PRO A 311 -21.64 5.57 -2.06
N GLU A 312 -21.00 4.62 -1.38
CA GLU A 312 -21.57 3.89 -0.23
C GLU A 312 -21.87 4.81 0.95
N LEU A 313 -21.10 5.89 1.12
CA LEU A 313 -21.35 6.89 2.16
C LEU A 313 -22.43 7.88 1.72
N MET A 314 -22.28 8.49 0.54
CA MET A 314 -23.20 9.53 0.06
C MET A 314 -24.62 8.98 -0.11
N MET A 315 -24.74 7.89 -0.86
CA MET A 315 -26.03 7.27 -1.13
C MET A 315 -26.56 6.49 0.08
N GLY A 316 -25.67 5.81 0.81
CA GLY A 316 -26.03 5.11 2.04
C GLY A 316 -26.64 6.06 3.09
N ASN A 317 -26.07 7.25 3.26
CA ASN A 317 -26.63 8.28 4.15
C ASN A 317 -28.02 8.74 3.68
N ILE A 318 -28.24 8.97 2.39
CA ILE A 318 -29.57 9.31 1.86
C ILE A 318 -30.57 8.20 2.19
N LEU A 319 -30.23 6.93 1.93
CA LEU A 319 -31.09 5.79 2.23
C LEU A 319 -31.43 5.71 3.72
N VAL A 320 -30.42 5.90 4.57
CA VAL A 320 -30.57 5.86 6.03
C VAL A 320 -31.48 6.99 6.52
N LEU A 321 -31.31 8.21 6.01
CA LEU A 321 -32.19 9.33 6.36
C LEU A 321 -33.66 9.03 5.98
N ILE A 322 -33.89 8.38 4.85
CA ILE A 322 -35.24 7.93 4.46
C ILE A 322 -35.76 6.86 5.43
N LYS A 323 -34.95 5.84 5.77
CA LYS A 323 -35.32 4.78 6.72
C LYS A 323 -35.64 5.32 8.11
N LEU A 324 -35.02 6.43 8.51
CA LEU A 324 -35.25 7.12 9.78
C LEU A 324 -36.40 8.16 9.73
N ASP A 325 -37.13 8.26 8.60
CA ASP A 325 -38.17 9.27 8.37
C ASP A 325 -37.69 10.74 8.45
N ARG A 326 -36.39 10.96 8.19
CA ARG A 326 -35.74 12.28 8.18
C ARG A 326 -35.75 12.86 6.76
N LEU A 327 -36.94 12.96 6.17
CA LEU A 327 -37.13 13.22 4.75
C LEU A 327 -36.62 14.61 4.31
N ASP A 328 -36.70 15.63 5.16
CA ASP A 328 -36.17 16.96 4.84
C ASP A 328 -34.63 16.94 4.74
N GLU A 329 -33.97 16.23 5.65
CA GLU A 329 -32.51 16.01 5.62
C GLU A 329 -32.12 15.21 4.37
N ALA A 330 -32.86 14.13 4.07
CA ALA A 330 -32.63 13.32 2.87
C ALA A 330 -32.76 14.15 1.58
N LYS A 331 -33.75 15.04 1.52
CA LYS A 331 -33.96 15.94 0.38
C LYS A 331 -32.80 16.92 0.20
N VAL A 332 -32.24 17.44 1.29
CA VAL A 332 -31.05 18.30 1.24
C VAL A 332 -29.86 17.50 0.72
N ALA A 333 -29.59 16.32 1.30
CA ALA A 333 -28.48 15.45 0.89
C ALA A 333 -28.57 15.04 -0.59
N ILE A 334 -29.76 14.72 -1.12
CA ILE A 334 -29.96 14.42 -2.56
C ILE A 334 -29.57 15.62 -3.43
N LYS A 335 -29.89 16.84 -3.02
CA LYS A 335 -29.62 18.04 -3.80
C LYS A 335 -28.15 18.43 -3.77
N GLU A 336 -27.52 18.36 -2.61
CA GLU A 336 -26.10 18.69 -2.43
C GLU A 336 -25.21 17.73 -3.21
N ASN A 337 -25.54 16.43 -3.19
CA ASN A 337 -24.77 15.41 -3.89
C ASN A 337 -25.17 15.24 -5.36
N ALA A 338 -26.14 16.00 -5.88
CA ALA A 338 -26.71 15.80 -7.22
C ALA A 338 -25.68 15.86 -8.35
N LYS A 339 -24.62 16.66 -8.20
CA LYS A 339 -23.54 16.74 -9.20
C LYS A 339 -22.78 15.41 -9.31
N HIS A 340 -22.54 14.74 -8.18
CA HIS A 340 -21.72 13.54 -8.09
C HIS A 340 -22.56 12.26 -8.13
N CYS A 341 -23.81 12.27 -7.69
CA CYS A 341 -24.63 11.06 -7.60
C CYS A 341 -25.67 10.92 -8.72
N LYS A 342 -25.67 11.79 -9.75
CA LYS A 342 -26.71 11.76 -10.80
C LYS A 342 -26.82 10.41 -11.50
N HIS A 343 -25.69 9.78 -11.81
CA HIS A 343 -25.64 8.45 -12.42
C HIS A 343 -26.07 7.36 -11.43
N LEU A 344 -25.66 7.46 -10.16
CA LEU A 344 -26.11 6.57 -9.07
C LEU A 344 -27.64 6.62 -8.87
N TYR A 345 -28.23 7.82 -8.88
CA TYR A 345 -29.68 8.00 -8.75
C TYR A 345 -30.42 7.35 -9.92
N LYS A 346 -29.91 7.51 -11.15
CA LYS A 346 -30.48 6.87 -12.32
C LYS A 346 -30.42 5.37 -12.19
N GLU A 347 -29.30 4.81 -11.75
CA GLU A 347 -29.11 3.38 -11.55
C GLU A 347 -30.15 2.83 -10.57
N ILE A 348 -30.26 3.39 -9.36
CA ILE A 348 -31.26 2.97 -8.36
C ILE A 348 -32.72 3.03 -8.87
N LEU A 349 -33.01 3.91 -9.83
CA LEU A 349 -34.36 4.04 -10.40
C LEU A 349 -34.65 3.11 -11.59
N LYS A 350 -33.67 2.35 -12.09
CA LYS A 350 -33.87 1.32 -13.11
C LYS A 350 -34.69 0.13 -12.57
N THR A 351 -35.42 -0.53 -13.45
CA THR A 351 -36.13 -1.79 -13.12
C THR A 351 -35.24 -3.01 -13.33
N GLU A 352 -34.27 -2.90 -14.23
CA GLU A 352 -33.30 -3.93 -14.60
C GLU A 352 -31.91 -3.32 -14.57
N HIS A 353 -30.95 -4.09 -14.09
CA HIS A 353 -29.56 -3.65 -13.86
C HIS A 353 -28.64 -4.61 -14.60
N THR A 354 -27.97 -4.10 -15.63
CA THR A 354 -27.02 -4.89 -16.43
C THR A 354 -25.62 -4.52 -15.98
N GLN A 355 -24.82 -5.53 -15.64
CA GLN A 355 -23.42 -5.34 -15.29
C GLN A 355 -22.66 -4.80 -16.52
N PRO A 356 -22.00 -3.62 -16.39
CA PRO A 356 -21.12 -3.12 -17.44
C PRO A 356 -19.81 -3.94 -17.46
N GLU A 357 -18.98 -3.71 -18.47
CA GLU A 357 -17.62 -4.22 -18.47
C GLU A 357 -16.87 -3.62 -17.27
N LEU A 358 -16.34 -4.48 -16.40
CA LEU A 358 -15.57 -4.07 -15.23
C LEU A 358 -14.10 -4.27 -15.54
N THR A 359 -13.30 -3.27 -15.21
CA THR A 359 -11.84 -3.41 -15.20
C THR A 359 -11.40 -3.70 -13.77
N GLU A 360 -10.70 -4.79 -13.58
CA GLU A 360 -10.21 -5.18 -12.26
C GLU A 360 -9.36 -4.06 -11.62
N GLY A 361 -9.54 -3.85 -10.32
CA GLY A 361 -8.87 -2.79 -9.57
C GLY A 361 -9.24 -1.35 -9.97
N ARG A 362 -10.15 -1.13 -10.91
CA ARG A 362 -10.49 0.20 -11.42
C ARG A 362 -11.99 0.47 -11.39
N VAL A 363 -12.32 1.71 -11.02
CA VAL A 363 -13.68 2.24 -11.05
C VAL A 363 -13.65 3.64 -11.66
N THR A 364 -14.49 3.88 -12.66
CA THR A 364 -14.62 5.17 -13.34
C THR A 364 -15.53 6.07 -12.52
N VAL A 365 -14.97 7.09 -11.89
CA VAL A 365 -15.78 8.10 -11.16
C VAL A 365 -16.78 8.76 -12.11
N GLY A 366 -18.06 8.65 -11.79
CA GLY A 366 -19.16 9.11 -12.66
C GLY A 366 -19.58 8.14 -13.76
N GLY A 367 -18.95 6.97 -13.84
CA GLY A 367 -19.17 5.95 -14.87
C GLY A 367 -20.30 4.96 -14.55
N ASP A 368 -20.67 4.17 -15.54
CA ASP A 368 -21.72 3.14 -15.38
C ASP A 368 -21.26 1.99 -14.45
N ASP A 369 -19.95 1.72 -14.40
CA ASP A 369 -19.29 0.77 -13.49
C ASP A 369 -19.45 1.17 -12.02
N GLU A 370 -19.16 2.43 -11.67
CA GLU A 370 -19.35 2.96 -10.31
C GLU A 370 -20.82 2.86 -9.88
N ALA A 371 -21.75 3.19 -10.79
CA ALA A 371 -23.17 3.10 -10.49
C ALA A 371 -23.63 1.68 -10.25
N TRP A 372 -23.20 0.75 -11.11
CA TRP A 372 -23.56 -0.65 -11.00
C TRP A 372 -22.96 -1.29 -9.75
N LEU A 373 -21.68 -1.05 -9.44
CA LEU A 373 -21.02 -1.58 -8.24
C LEU A 373 -21.71 -1.09 -6.96
N TYR A 374 -22.06 0.21 -6.91
CA TYR A 374 -22.86 0.75 -5.82
C TYR A 374 -24.24 0.07 -5.70
N TRP A 375 -24.92 -0.15 -6.83
CA TRP A 375 -26.19 -0.86 -6.85
C TRP A 375 -26.07 -2.31 -6.39
N ASP A 376 -25.01 -3.01 -6.79
CA ASP A 376 -24.76 -4.39 -6.36
C ASP A 376 -24.55 -4.44 -4.84
N ALA A 377 -23.77 -3.52 -4.29
CA ALA A 377 -23.49 -3.44 -2.86
C ALA A 377 -24.70 -3.03 -2.01
N GLN A 378 -25.49 -2.02 -2.44
CA GLN A 378 -26.53 -1.40 -1.60
C GLN A 378 -27.93 -1.30 -2.23
N GLY A 379 -28.08 -1.55 -3.52
CA GLY A 379 -29.32 -1.33 -4.29
C GLY A 379 -30.51 -2.15 -3.78
N THR A 380 -30.28 -3.37 -3.29
CA THR A 380 -31.32 -4.21 -2.68
C THR A 380 -31.95 -3.56 -1.43
N TYR A 381 -31.19 -2.75 -0.68
CA TYR A 381 -31.72 -2.02 0.47
C TYR A 381 -32.60 -0.82 0.08
N TRP A 382 -32.36 -0.24 -1.10
CA TRP A 382 -33.29 0.76 -1.67
C TRP A 382 -34.60 0.12 -2.10
N MET A 383 -34.53 -1.04 -2.75
CA MET A 383 -35.72 -1.77 -3.21
C MET A 383 -36.59 -2.29 -2.06
N SER A 384 -35.95 -2.74 -0.97
CA SER A 384 -36.65 -3.25 0.21
C SER A 384 -37.13 -2.16 1.17
N THR A 385 -36.77 -0.89 0.96
CA THR A 385 -37.24 0.24 1.77
C THR A 385 -38.49 0.86 1.13
N PRO A 386 -39.68 0.72 1.75
CA PRO A 386 -40.92 1.24 1.16
C PRO A 386 -40.85 2.75 0.90
N GLY A 387 -41.21 3.17 -0.31
CA GLY A 387 -41.27 4.59 -0.67
C GLY A 387 -39.92 5.25 -0.97
N ALA A 388 -38.79 4.58 -0.78
CA ALA A 388 -37.47 5.20 -0.95
C ALA A 388 -37.19 5.61 -2.40
N ARG A 389 -37.55 4.75 -3.36
CA ARG A 389 -37.35 5.01 -4.79
C ARG A 389 -38.33 6.05 -5.32
N GLU A 390 -39.58 6.04 -4.84
CA GLU A 390 -40.59 7.06 -5.14
C GLU A 390 -40.17 8.43 -4.61
N PHE A 391 -39.64 8.47 -3.38
CA PHE A 391 -39.10 9.67 -2.78
C PHE A 391 -37.93 10.22 -3.60
N LEU A 392 -36.95 9.38 -3.92
CA LEU A 392 -35.82 9.77 -4.76
C LEU A 392 -36.30 10.33 -6.11
N ARG A 393 -37.21 9.63 -6.80
CA ARG A 393 -37.79 10.06 -8.08
C ARG A 393 -38.47 11.43 -7.99
N LYS A 394 -39.19 11.69 -6.89
CA LYS A 394 -39.88 12.97 -6.64
C LYS A 394 -38.92 14.13 -6.36
N VAL A 395 -37.75 13.86 -5.77
CA VAL A 395 -36.78 14.91 -5.44
C VAL A 395 -35.91 15.29 -6.65
N ILE A 396 -35.56 14.31 -7.50
CA ILE A 396 -34.70 14.54 -8.67
C ILE A 396 -35.47 14.96 -9.94
N GLY A 397 -36.75 14.60 -10.05
CA GLY A 397 -37.65 14.98 -11.14
C GLY A 397 -38.34 16.30 -10.84
#